data_AF-A0A7J0CYY8-F1
#
_entry.id   AF-A0A7J0CYY8-F1
#
_cell.length_a   1.000
_cell.length_b   1.000
_cell.length_c   1.000
_cell.angle_alpha   90.00
_cell.angle_beta   90.00
_cell.angle_gamma   90.00
#
_symmetry.space_group_name_H-M   'P 1'
#
loop_
_entity.id
_entity.type
_entity.pdbx_description
1 polymer ?
#
loop_
_entity_poly.entity_id
_entity_poly.type
_entity_poly.pdbx_seq_one_letter_code
_entity_poly.pdbx_strand_id
1 'polypeptide(L)'
;MASEFGSFPIVLEAVRECLQDVFDVPGLTELMGDLEARRVRLVEVTTQEPSPFARSLLFGYVAQFLYEGDSPLAERRAAALSLDSHLLAELLGQAELRELLDPEVLTELERELQWLSEDRRIKDIEGVADLLRVLGPLTDAELAERGAEPSWAPELASSRRAIQVRIAGADHWAAIEDAGRLRDALGTALPVGVPEAFTEPVKDPLGDLLARFARTHGPFTAARAAERFGLGTAVTDGALQRLAASGRTVQGEFHPAGIGQEWCDATVLRRLRRRSLAALRQELEPVEPAALASFLPSGSTSAPTACGPSTGWPAPSNSSRERPSPHPPWRS
;
A
#
# COMPACT_ATOMS: atom_id res chain seq x y z
N MET A 1 -21.99 -21.25 34.91
CA MET A 1 -22.12 -22.00 36.18
C MET A 1 -22.36 -23.47 35.87
N ALA A 2 -21.30 -24.22 35.58
CA ALA A 2 -21.36 -25.68 35.30
C ALA A 2 -20.01 -26.38 35.52
N SER A 3 -18.90 -25.64 35.49
CA SER A 3 -17.53 -26.13 35.72
C SER A 3 -17.18 -26.47 37.17
N GLU A 4 -18.01 -26.10 38.14
CA GLU A 4 -17.76 -26.36 39.58
C GLU A 4 -18.24 -27.74 40.05
N PHE A 5 -18.90 -28.52 39.19
CA PHE A 5 -19.34 -29.88 39.48
C PHE A 5 -18.77 -30.87 38.46
N GLY A 6 -17.49 -31.24 38.64
CA GLY A 6 -16.77 -32.18 37.75
C GLY A 6 -17.32 -33.61 37.68
N SER A 7 -18.41 -33.90 38.39
CA SER A 7 -19.15 -35.17 38.39
C SER A 7 -20.52 -35.08 37.70
N PHE A 8 -20.83 -33.98 37.01
CA PHE A 8 -22.10 -33.86 36.27
C PHE A 8 -22.10 -34.83 35.08
N PRO A 9 -23.11 -35.71 34.92
CA PRO A 9 -23.11 -36.75 33.87
C PRO A 9 -22.95 -36.20 32.45
N ILE A 10 -23.51 -35.02 32.18
CA ILE A 10 -23.43 -34.34 30.87
C ILE A 10 -22.00 -33.88 30.56
N VAL A 11 -21.23 -33.46 31.57
CA VAL A 11 -19.83 -33.05 31.39
C VAL A 11 -18.95 -34.28 31.16
N LEU A 12 -19.18 -35.36 31.91
CA LEU A 12 -18.46 -36.61 31.71
C LEU A 12 -18.77 -37.26 30.34
N GLU A 13 -20.01 -37.18 29.88
CA GLU A 13 -20.40 -37.70 28.57
C GLU A 13 -19.86 -36.83 27.43
N ALA A 14 -19.87 -35.50 27.53
CA ALA A 14 -19.23 -34.62 26.56
C ALA A 14 -17.71 -34.84 26.48
N VAL A 15 -17.05 -35.06 27.63
CA VAL A 15 -15.62 -35.43 27.66
C VAL A 15 -15.38 -36.82 27.05
N ARG A 16 -16.28 -37.78 27.27
CA ARG A 16 -16.24 -39.11 26.64
C ARG A 16 -16.36 -39.00 25.13
N GLU A 17 -17.37 -38.29 24.64
CA GLU A 17 -17.64 -38.05 23.22
C GLU A 17 -16.45 -37.36 22.55
N CYS A 18 -15.91 -36.27 23.13
CA CYS A 18 -14.72 -35.62 22.58
C CYS A 18 -13.51 -36.56 22.52
N LEU A 19 -13.22 -37.33 23.57
CA LEU A 19 -12.00 -38.14 23.67
C LEU A 19 -12.09 -39.53 23.01
N GLN A 20 -13.28 -40.03 22.69
CA GLN A 20 -13.50 -41.37 22.12
C GLN A 20 -14.14 -41.33 20.73
N ASP A 21 -15.04 -40.39 20.48
CA ASP A 21 -15.87 -40.34 19.28
C ASP A 21 -15.42 -39.23 18.30
N VAL A 22 -14.71 -38.20 18.78
CA VAL A 22 -14.19 -37.07 17.95
C VAL A 22 -12.66 -37.09 17.76
N PHE A 23 -11.88 -37.37 18.80
CA PHE A 23 -10.41 -37.38 18.72
C PHE A 23 -9.82 -38.79 18.62
N ASP A 24 -8.97 -39.02 17.61
CA ASP A 24 -8.16 -40.24 17.46
C ASP A 24 -6.92 -40.20 18.37
N VAL A 25 -7.16 -40.39 19.68
CA VAL A 25 -6.09 -40.49 20.69
C VAL A 25 -5.15 -41.70 20.44
N PRO A 26 -5.63 -42.88 19.99
CA PRO A 26 -4.75 -43.98 19.58
C PRO A 26 -3.80 -43.60 18.43
N GLY A 27 -4.30 -43.02 17.34
CA GLY A 27 -3.50 -42.61 16.18
C GLY A 27 -2.49 -41.50 16.53
N LEU A 28 -2.84 -40.56 17.40
CA LEU A 28 -1.89 -39.59 17.95
C LEU A 28 -0.76 -40.28 18.74
N THR A 29 -1.10 -41.29 19.53
CA THR A 29 -0.11 -42.05 20.32
C THR A 29 0.85 -42.83 19.43
N GLU A 30 0.35 -43.46 18.36
CA GLU A 30 1.16 -44.13 17.33
C GLU A 30 2.11 -43.13 16.63
N LEU A 31 1.60 -41.97 16.21
CA LEU A 31 2.40 -40.92 15.55
C LEU A 31 3.54 -40.41 16.44
N MET A 32 3.30 -40.21 17.75
CA MET A 32 4.34 -39.80 18.69
C MET A 32 5.41 -40.89 18.87
N GLY A 33 4.99 -42.16 18.95
CA GLY A 33 5.92 -43.30 18.99
C GLY A 33 6.74 -43.46 17.69
N ASP A 34 6.15 -43.14 16.53
CA ASP A 34 6.81 -43.13 15.23
C ASP A 34 7.82 -41.99 15.07
N LEU A 35 7.55 -40.83 15.67
CA LEU A 35 8.51 -39.73 15.77
C LEU A 35 9.69 -40.08 16.69
N GLU A 36 9.43 -40.65 17.86
CA GLU A 36 10.48 -41.09 18.81
C GLU A 36 11.35 -42.20 18.20
N ALA A 37 10.72 -43.19 17.55
CA ALA A 37 11.40 -44.26 16.81
C ALA A 37 12.08 -43.80 15.51
N ARG A 38 11.97 -42.51 15.14
CA ARG A 38 12.52 -41.90 13.91
C ARG A 38 12.01 -42.55 12.61
N ARG A 39 10.83 -43.19 12.65
CA ARG A 39 10.11 -43.66 11.46
C ARG A 39 9.46 -42.48 10.72
N VAL A 40 8.96 -41.50 11.47
CA VAL A 40 8.52 -40.19 10.94
C VAL A 40 9.63 -39.16 11.18
N ARG A 41 9.88 -38.31 10.17
CA ARG A 41 10.89 -37.25 10.22
C ARG A 41 10.23 -35.88 10.26
N LEU A 42 10.52 -35.09 11.29
CA LEU A 42 10.25 -33.66 11.31
C LEU A 42 11.34 -32.90 10.52
N VAL A 43 10.93 -31.89 9.75
CA VAL A 43 11.82 -30.97 9.04
C VAL A 43 11.31 -29.55 9.24
N GLU A 44 12.14 -28.70 9.85
CA GLU A 44 11.86 -27.28 9.98
C GLU A 44 12.31 -26.55 8.71
N VAL A 45 11.39 -25.76 8.12
CA VAL A 45 11.66 -24.94 6.93
C VAL A 45 11.07 -23.56 7.15
N THR A 46 11.92 -22.54 7.23
CA THR A 46 11.48 -21.14 7.25
C THR A 46 11.33 -20.64 5.81
N THR A 47 10.11 -20.32 5.41
CA THR A 47 9.82 -19.70 4.12
C THR A 47 9.46 -18.22 4.30
N GLN A 48 9.82 -17.38 3.33
CA GLN A 48 9.47 -15.96 3.32
C GLN A 48 7.98 -15.73 3.01
N GLU A 49 7.33 -16.71 2.37
CA GLU A 49 5.91 -16.71 2.02
C GLU A 49 5.27 -18.08 2.36
N PRO A 50 3.95 -18.18 2.56
CA PRO A 50 3.28 -19.45 2.80
C PRO A 50 3.40 -20.41 1.59
N SER A 51 3.81 -21.66 1.85
CA SER A 51 3.87 -22.71 0.83
C SER A 51 2.48 -23.08 0.29
N PRO A 52 2.33 -23.69 -0.90
CA PRO A 52 1.02 -24.09 -1.43
C PRO A 52 0.17 -24.94 -0.49
N PHE A 53 0.81 -25.80 0.32
CA PHE A 53 0.13 -26.59 1.35
C PHE A 53 -0.25 -25.77 2.58
N ALA A 54 0.61 -24.85 3.04
CA ALA A 54 0.26 -23.94 4.13
C ALA A 54 -0.86 -22.96 3.72
N ARG A 55 -0.86 -22.49 2.47
CA ARG A 55 -1.92 -21.64 1.88
C ARG A 55 -3.29 -22.34 2.00
N SER A 56 -3.41 -23.62 1.63
CA SER A 56 -4.70 -24.33 1.72
C SER A 56 -5.22 -24.48 3.15
N LEU A 57 -4.34 -24.70 4.12
CA LEU A 57 -4.70 -24.76 5.55
C LEU A 57 -5.14 -23.39 6.10
N LEU A 58 -4.43 -22.31 5.73
CA LEU A 58 -4.80 -20.94 6.10
C LEU A 58 -6.17 -20.56 5.52
N PHE A 59 -6.46 -20.90 4.27
CA PHE A 59 -7.77 -20.67 3.66
C PHE A 59 -8.89 -21.51 4.30
N GLY A 60 -8.63 -22.78 4.64
CA GLY A 60 -9.59 -23.63 5.34
C GLY A 60 -10.00 -23.07 6.71
N TYR A 61 -9.02 -22.64 7.50
CA TYR A 61 -9.24 -22.00 8.80
C TYR A 61 -10.07 -20.70 8.68
N VAL A 62 -9.77 -19.86 7.68
CA VAL A 62 -10.49 -18.61 7.43
C VAL A 62 -11.91 -18.86 6.92
N ALA A 63 -12.13 -19.87 6.09
CA ALA A 63 -13.47 -20.24 5.64
C ALA A 63 -14.35 -20.68 6.81
N GLN A 64 -13.83 -21.49 7.74
CA GLN A 64 -14.58 -21.92 8.92
C GLN A 64 -15.00 -20.71 9.80
N PHE A 65 -14.08 -19.77 10.06
CA PHE A 65 -14.39 -18.52 10.76
C PHE A 65 -15.36 -17.58 10.02
N LEU A 66 -15.46 -17.67 8.70
CA LEU A 66 -16.38 -16.83 7.91
C LEU A 66 -17.82 -17.33 7.94
N TYR A 67 -18.03 -18.63 8.21
CA TYR A 67 -19.33 -19.29 8.22
C TYR A 67 -19.84 -19.68 9.62
N GLU A 68 -19.02 -19.65 10.66
CA GLU A 68 -19.47 -19.76 12.05
C GLU A 68 -20.04 -18.42 12.59
N GLY A 69 -21.37 -18.34 12.66
CA GLY A 69 -22.18 -17.50 13.58
C GLY A 69 -21.74 -16.09 14.00
N ASP A 70 -22.33 -15.07 13.36
CA ASP A 70 -22.81 -13.82 13.99
C ASP A 70 -21.84 -12.88 14.75
N SER A 71 -20.54 -12.82 14.41
CA SER A 71 -19.68 -11.70 14.86
C SER A 71 -20.04 -10.38 14.16
N PRO A 72 -19.91 -9.19 14.80
CA PRO A 72 -20.18 -7.90 14.16
C PRO A 72 -19.29 -7.64 12.92
N LEU A 73 -19.84 -6.93 11.91
CA LEU A 73 -19.15 -6.64 10.64
C LEU A 73 -17.80 -5.90 10.80
N ALA A 74 -17.60 -5.18 11.90
CA ALA A 74 -16.35 -4.48 12.20
C ALA A 74 -15.20 -5.45 12.56
N GLU A 75 -15.47 -6.48 13.36
CA GLU A 75 -14.46 -7.47 13.76
C GLU A 75 -14.14 -8.43 12.60
N ARG A 76 -15.15 -8.81 11.80
CA ARG A 76 -14.92 -9.55 10.54
C ARG A 76 -13.98 -8.79 9.60
N ARG A 77 -14.14 -7.46 9.49
CA ARG A 77 -13.24 -6.60 8.71
C ARG A 77 -11.84 -6.56 9.31
N ALA A 78 -11.68 -6.48 10.63
CA ALA A 78 -10.36 -6.49 11.27
C ALA A 78 -9.60 -7.82 11.01
N ALA A 79 -10.28 -8.97 11.14
CA ALA A 79 -9.68 -10.27 10.84
C ALA A 79 -9.37 -10.45 9.34
N ALA A 80 -10.27 -10.02 8.45
CA ALA A 80 -10.02 -10.04 7.00
C ALA A 80 -8.92 -9.05 6.55
N LEU A 81 -8.67 -7.98 7.31
CA LEU A 81 -7.54 -7.07 7.09
C LEU A 81 -6.20 -7.65 7.57
N SER A 82 -6.21 -8.80 8.25
CA SER A 82 -5.03 -9.61 8.56
C SER A 82 -4.73 -10.67 7.48
N LEU A 83 -5.56 -10.79 6.43
CA LEU A 83 -5.25 -11.63 5.28
C LEU A 83 -4.15 -10.98 4.43
N ASP A 84 -3.24 -11.81 3.94
CA ASP A 84 -2.12 -11.35 3.14
C ASP A 84 -2.60 -10.78 1.80
N SER A 85 -2.53 -9.46 1.66
CA SER A 85 -2.96 -8.73 0.45
C SER A 85 -2.19 -9.10 -0.83
N HIS A 86 -1.17 -9.97 -0.72
CA HIS A 86 -0.48 -10.58 -1.84
C HIS A 86 -1.27 -11.76 -2.44
N LEU A 87 -1.88 -12.61 -1.61
CA LEU A 87 -2.67 -13.78 -2.06
C LEU A 87 -3.95 -13.37 -2.80
N LEU A 88 -4.60 -12.29 -2.37
CA LEU A 88 -5.74 -11.72 -3.10
C LEU A 88 -5.32 -11.14 -4.45
N ALA A 89 -4.12 -10.57 -4.56
CA ALA A 89 -3.60 -10.02 -5.81
C ALA A 89 -3.17 -11.08 -6.84
N GLU A 90 -2.80 -12.29 -6.41
CA GLU A 90 -2.58 -13.42 -7.32
C GLU A 90 -3.88 -13.97 -7.91
N LEU A 91 -4.99 -13.90 -7.17
CA LEU A 91 -6.31 -14.42 -7.59
C LEU A 91 -7.15 -13.42 -8.39
N LEU A 92 -7.04 -12.12 -8.12
CA LEU A 92 -7.69 -11.04 -8.90
C LEU A 92 -6.91 -10.70 -10.19
N GLY A 93 -5.71 -11.26 -10.35
CA GLY A 93 -4.84 -11.04 -11.50
C GLY A 93 -4.20 -9.65 -11.54
N GLN A 94 -3.08 -9.55 -12.26
CA GLN A 94 -2.36 -8.28 -12.40
C GLN A 94 -3.16 -7.20 -13.17
N ALA A 95 -4.18 -7.62 -13.95
CA ALA A 95 -4.96 -6.73 -14.81
C ALA A 95 -6.02 -5.89 -14.05
N GLU A 96 -6.53 -6.33 -12.91
CA GLU A 96 -7.52 -5.58 -12.12
C GLU A 96 -6.87 -4.49 -11.24
N LEU A 97 -5.53 -4.52 -11.10
CA LEU A 97 -4.82 -3.63 -10.18
C LEU A 97 -4.86 -2.17 -10.61
N ARG A 98 -4.81 -1.90 -11.92
CA ARG A 98 -4.97 -0.57 -12.53
C ARG A 98 -6.32 0.10 -12.20
N GLU A 99 -7.36 -0.68 -11.91
CA GLU A 99 -8.73 -0.19 -11.65
C GLU A 99 -8.92 0.18 -10.16
N LEU A 100 -7.98 -0.20 -9.30
CA LEU A 100 -7.94 0.11 -7.86
C LEU A 100 -6.96 1.24 -7.50
N LEU A 101 -6.22 1.77 -8.48
CA LEU A 101 -5.22 2.81 -8.28
C LEU A 101 -5.75 4.15 -8.80
N ASP A 102 -5.95 5.06 -7.87
CA ASP A 102 -6.37 6.43 -8.14
C ASP A 102 -5.20 7.23 -8.79
N PRO A 103 -5.40 7.84 -9.98
CA PRO A 103 -4.36 8.56 -10.71
C PRO A 103 -3.97 9.90 -10.07
N GLU A 104 -4.86 10.55 -9.34
CA GLU A 104 -4.56 11.80 -8.61
C GLU A 104 -3.68 11.49 -7.40
N VAL A 105 -4.03 10.45 -6.65
CA VAL A 105 -3.23 9.93 -5.53
C VAL A 105 -1.85 9.46 -5.99
N LEU A 106 -1.76 8.84 -7.18
CA LEU A 106 -0.47 8.49 -7.78
C LEU A 106 0.36 9.75 -8.06
N THR A 107 -0.22 10.75 -8.73
CA THR A 107 0.46 12.00 -9.08
C THR A 107 0.94 12.75 -7.84
N GLU A 108 0.12 12.83 -6.79
CA GLU A 108 0.51 13.43 -5.50
C GLU A 108 1.66 12.66 -4.84
N LEU A 109 1.58 11.34 -4.80
CA LEU A 109 2.62 10.48 -4.22
C LEU A 109 3.95 10.64 -4.96
N GLU A 110 3.95 10.66 -6.30
CA GLU A 110 5.17 10.91 -7.08
C GLU A 110 5.78 12.27 -6.76
N ARG A 111 4.97 13.33 -6.65
CA ARG A 111 5.45 14.67 -6.27
C ARG A 111 6.06 14.69 -4.87
N GLU A 112 5.47 14.02 -3.89
CA GLU A 112 6.06 13.88 -2.55
C GLU A 112 7.41 13.15 -2.58
N LEU A 113 7.48 12.03 -3.30
CA LEU A 113 8.68 11.20 -3.40
C LEU A 113 9.83 11.94 -4.09
N GLN A 114 9.51 12.75 -5.11
CA GLN A 114 10.45 13.59 -5.85
C GLN A 114 10.81 14.92 -5.18
N TRP A 115 10.20 15.24 -4.02
CA TRP A 115 10.33 16.53 -3.31
C TRP A 115 9.86 17.73 -4.16
N LEU A 116 8.82 17.52 -4.96
CA LEU A 116 8.12 18.52 -5.79
C LEU A 116 6.81 19.01 -5.14
N SER A 117 6.56 18.67 -3.87
CA SER A 117 5.52 19.27 -3.04
C SER A 117 6.03 20.56 -2.38
N GLU A 118 5.14 21.54 -2.15
CA GLU A 118 5.53 22.85 -1.61
C GLU A 118 6.17 22.76 -0.23
N ASP A 119 5.69 21.83 0.61
CA ASP A 119 6.25 21.54 1.94
C ASP A 119 7.71 21.06 1.91
N ARG A 120 8.15 20.47 0.79
CA ARG A 120 9.50 19.88 0.60
C ARG A 120 10.41 20.71 -0.29
N ARG A 121 9.99 21.91 -0.70
CA ARG A 121 10.84 22.83 -1.48
C ARG A 121 12.11 23.16 -0.68
N ILE A 122 13.27 23.07 -1.35
CA ILE A 122 14.58 23.31 -0.74
C ILE A 122 14.68 24.79 -0.32
N LYS A 123 15.34 25.04 0.81
CA LYS A 123 15.52 26.39 1.40
C LYS A 123 16.98 26.72 1.69
N ASP A 124 17.87 25.73 1.68
CA ASP A 124 19.26 25.84 2.06
C ASP A 124 20.14 24.80 1.34
N ILE A 125 21.46 24.95 1.51
CA ILE A 125 22.48 24.05 0.96
C ILE A 125 22.40 22.62 1.56
N GLU A 126 21.99 22.49 2.82
CA GLU A 126 21.83 21.18 3.47
C GLU A 126 20.69 20.38 2.84
N GLY A 127 19.57 21.03 2.49
CA GLY A 127 18.49 20.39 1.74
C GLY A 127 18.93 19.88 0.37
N VAL A 128 19.92 20.49 -0.30
CA VAL A 128 20.51 19.95 -1.54
C VAL A 128 21.34 18.69 -1.25
N ALA A 129 22.13 18.68 -0.18
CA ALA A 129 22.92 17.51 0.21
C ALA A 129 22.01 16.31 0.55
N ASP A 130 20.93 16.55 1.31
CA ASP A 130 19.93 15.54 1.62
C ASP A 130 19.15 15.07 0.38
N LEU A 131 18.83 15.98 -0.54
CA LEU A 131 18.17 15.63 -1.80
C LEU A 131 19.04 14.68 -2.65
N LEU A 132 20.33 14.98 -2.82
CA LEU A 132 21.27 14.12 -3.55
C LEU A 132 21.44 12.75 -2.87
N ARG A 133 21.42 12.72 -1.53
CA ARG A 133 21.48 11.48 -0.73
C ARG A 133 20.22 10.63 -0.87
N VAL A 134 19.04 11.23 -1.00
CA VAL A 134 17.74 10.54 -1.07
C VAL A 134 17.36 10.16 -2.51
N LEU A 135 17.42 11.11 -3.45
CA LEU A 135 17.05 10.88 -4.86
C LEU A 135 18.19 10.25 -5.67
N GLY A 136 19.44 10.54 -5.33
CA GLY A 136 20.61 10.19 -6.15
C GLY A 136 21.01 11.31 -7.10
N PRO A 137 21.68 10.98 -8.23
CA PRO A 137 22.22 11.99 -9.14
C PRO A 137 21.13 12.84 -9.80
N LEU A 138 21.32 14.16 -9.81
CA LEU A 138 20.39 15.15 -10.38
C LEU A 138 21.13 16.18 -11.24
N THR A 139 20.47 16.66 -12.28
CA THR A 139 20.96 17.77 -13.13
C THR A 139 20.68 19.13 -12.49
N ASP A 140 21.37 20.19 -12.95
CA ASP A 140 21.12 21.57 -12.50
C ASP A 140 19.65 22.00 -12.68
N ALA A 141 19.00 21.56 -13.76
CA ALA A 141 17.59 21.85 -14.04
C ALA A 141 16.66 21.20 -13.00
N GLU A 142 16.92 19.95 -12.62
CA GLU A 142 16.13 19.22 -11.61
C GLU A 142 16.33 19.80 -10.19
N LEU A 143 17.54 20.27 -9.89
CA LEU A 143 17.81 20.98 -8.63
C LEU A 143 17.04 22.31 -8.59
N ALA A 144 17.06 23.10 -9.68
CA ALA A 144 16.33 24.36 -9.78
C ALA A 144 14.81 24.19 -9.68
N GLU A 145 14.24 23.12 -10.28
CA GLU A 145 12.82 22.76 -10.18
C GLU A 145 12.37 22.59 -8.72
N ARG A 146 13.23 22.00 -7.88
CA ARG A 146 13.01 21.76 -6.44
C ARG A 146 13.36 22.96 -5.56
N GLY A 147 13.77 24.07 -6.16
CA GLY A 147 14.06 25.34 -5.50
C GLY A 147 15.52 25.53 -5.05
N ALA A 148 16.46 24.72 -5.53
CA ALA A 148 17.87 24.95 -5.25
C ALA A 148 18.39 26.22 -5.96
N GLU A 149 19.23 27.01 -5.29
CA GLU A 149 20.02 28.04 -5.98
C GLU A 149 21.19 27.38 -6.76
N PRO A 150 21.54 27.91 -7.96
CA PRO A 150 22.63 27.34 -8.78
C PRO A 150 24.02 27.35 -8.13
N SER A 151 24.20 28.12 -7.05
CA SER A 151 25.43 28.20 -6.24
C SER A 151 25.63 27.02 -5.29
N TRP A 152 24.54 26.41 -4.79
CA TRP A 152 24.60 25.47 -3.67
C TRP A 152 25.27 24.14 -4.04
N ALA A 153 25.03 23.60 -5.24
CA ALA A 153 25.68 22.36 -5.67
C ALA A 153 27.20 22.53 -5.93
N PRO A 154 27.68 23.59 -6.62
CA PRO A 154 29.10 23.96 -6.65
C PRO A 154 29.73 24.18 -5.27
N GLU A 155 29.00 24.74 -4.30
CA GLU A 155 29.49 24.94 -2.93
C GLU A 155 29.62 23.60 -2.16
N LEU A 156 28.67 22.67 -2.33
CA LEU A 156 28.81 21.28 -1.86
C LEU A 156 29.98 20.56 -2.51
N ALA A 157 30.29 20.86 -3.77
CA ALA A 157 31.45 20.27 -4.46
C ALA A 157 32.78 20.84 -3.93
N SER A 158 32.87 22.15 -3.69
CA SER A 158 34.07 22.78 -3.13
C SER A 158 34.37 22.32 -1.70
N SER A 159 33.32 22.03 -0.92
CA SER A 159 33.40 21.41 0.42
C SER A 159 33.56 19.88 0.41
N ARG A 160 33.69 19.24 -0.78
CA ARG A 160 33.86 17.78 -0.98
C ARG A 160 32.72 16.91 -0.44
N ARG A 161 31.49 17.43 -0.49
CA ARG A 161 30.25 16.71 -0.11
C ARG A 161 29.47 16.23 -1.33
N ALA A 162 29.59 16.93 -2.46
CA ALA A 162 29.05 16.52 -3.75
C ALA A 162 30.16 16.33 -4.79
N ILE A 163 29.85 15.60 -5.85
CA ILE A 163 30.69 15.40 -7.03
C ILE A 163 29.89 15.68 -8.30
N GLN A 164 30.54 16.22 -9.33
CA GLN A 164 29.98 16.32 -10.67
C GLN A 164 30.40 15.09 -11.48
N VAL A 165 29.44 14.43 -12.12
CA VAL A 165 29.64 13.20 -12.91
C VAL A 165 28.82 13.23 -14.20
N ARG A 166 29.32 12.57 -15.24
CA ARG A 166 28.64 12.46 -16.54
C ARG A 166 27.83 11.17 -16.60
N ILE A 167 26.50 11.27 -16.63
CA ILE A 167 25.56 10.12 -16.73
C ILE A 167 24.67 10.34 -17.95
N ALA A 168 24.45 9.30 -18.76
CA ALA A 168 23.63 9.35 -19.98
C ALA A 168 23.97 10.50 -20.96
N GLY A 169 25.21 11.01 -20.92
CA GLY A 169 25.67 12.15 -21.74
C GLY A 169 25.49 13.55 -21.11
N ALA A 170 24.75 13.67 -20.00
CA ALA A 170 24.53 14.93 -19.28
C ALA A 170 25.30 15.00 -17.95
N ASP A 171 25.66 16.21 -17.53
CA ASP A 171 26.31 16.44 -16.24
C ASP A 171 25.29 16.41 -15.10
N HIS A 172 25.60 15.64 -14.06
CA HIS A 172 24.79 15.46 -12.87
C HIS A 172 25.63 15.72 -11.62
N TRP A 173 25.02 16.31 -10.61
CA TRP A 173 25.53 16.32 -9.24
C TRP A 173 25.10 15.05 -8.53
N ALA A 174 26.02 14.44 -7.78
CA ALA A 174 25.75 13.30 -6.91
C ALA A 174 26.40 13.51 -5.53
N ALA A 175 25.89 12.84 -4.51
CA ALA A 175 26.54 12.77 -3.21
C ALA A 175 27.88 12.03 -3.33
N ILE A 176 28.92 12.45 -2.60
CA ILE A 176 30.26 11.85 -2.71
C ILE A 176 30.26 10.36 -2.29
N GLU A 177 29.35 9.97 -1.41
CA GLU A 177 29.13 8.61 -0.91
C GLU A 177 28.58 7.64 -1.98
N ASP A 178 28.17 8.14 -3.14
CA ASP A 178 27.73 7.34 -4.28
C ASP A 178 28.82 7.12 -5.34
N ALA A 179 30.02 7.69 -5.17
CA ALA A 179 31.11 7.60 -6.14
C ALA A 179 31.42 6.14 -6.57
N GLY A 180 31.62 5.23 -5.61
CA GLY A 180 31.84 3.80 -5.89
C GLY A 180 30.66 3.15 -6.61
N ARG A 181 29.42 3.44 -6.20
CA ARG A 181 28.20 2.89 -6.86
C ARG A 181 28.11 3.33 -8.32
N LEU A 182 28.36 4.61 -8.60
CA LEU A 182 28.27 5.18 -9.94
C LEU A 182 29.39 4.67 -10.85
N ARG A 183 30.63 4.59 -10.33
CA ARG A 183 31.76 3.97 -11.04
C ARG A 183 31.46 2.51 -11.39
N ASP A 184 31.01 1.72 -10.42
CA ASP A 184 30.90 0.26 -10.56
C ASP A 184 29.64 -0.18 -11.32
N ALA A 185 28.54 0.58 -11.23
CA ALA A 185 27.31 0.28 -11.97
C ALA A 185 27.28 0.85 -13.40
N LEU A 186 27.82 2.06 -13.59
CA LEU A 186 27.65 2.84 -14.83
C LEU A 186 28.97 3.08 -15.59
N GLY A 187 30.12 2.73 -15.01
CA GLY A 187 31.43 3.03 -15.59
C GLY A 187 31.77 4.53 -15.56
N THR A 188 31.12 5.34 -14.72
CA THR A 188 31.31 6.80 -14.72
C THR A 188 32.72 7.18 -14.29
N ALA A 189 33.35 8.09 -15.05
CA ALA A 189 34.60 8.70 -14.65
C ALA A 189 34.38 9.62 -13.42
N LEU A 190 35.06 9.31 -12.32
CA LEU A 190 35.00 10.10 -11.10
C LEU A 190 35.98 11.29 -11.16
N PRO A 191 35.64 12.45 -10.57
CA PRO A 191 36.57 13.58 -10.47
C PRO A 191 37.73 13.26 -9.53
N VAL A 192 38.84 13.99 -9.69
CA VAL A 192 40.02 13.86 -8.82
C VAL A 192 39.70 14.35 -7.40
N GLY A 193 40.23 13.64 -6.39
CA GLY A 193 40.09 14.02 -4.98
C GLY A 193 38.97 13.32 -4.20
N VAL A 194 38.28 12.33 -4.78
CA VAL A 194 37.37 11.44 -4.04
C VAL A 194 38.19 10.52 -3.11
N PRO A 195 37.93 10.49 -1.79
CA PRO A 195 38.57 9.56 -0.85
C PRO A 195 38.33 8.07 -1.17
N GLU A 196 39.33 7.23 -0.95
CA GLU A 196 39.27 5.78 -1.25
C GLU A 196 38.08 5.08 -0.56
N ALA A 197 37.73 5.49 0.66
CA ALA A 197 36.60 4.96 1.45
C ALA A 197 35.23 5.09 0.73
N PHE A 198 35.06 6.05 -0.17
CA PHE A 198 33.83 6.19 -0.99
C PHE A 198 33.93 5.45 -2.34
N THR A 199 35.05 4.79 -2.60
CA THR A 199 35.32 4.03 -3.83
C THR A 199 35.45 2.52 -3.58
N GLU A 200 35.18 2.07 -2.35
CA GLU A 200 35.10 0.65 -2.00
C GLU A 200 33.95 -0.04 -2.77
N PRO A 201 34.19 -1.24 -3.32
CA PRO A 201 33.20 -1.91 -4.17
C PRO A 201 31.99 -2.40 -3.38
N VAL A 202 30.79 -2.06 -3.85
CA VAL A 202 29.51 -2.48 -3.26
C VAL A 202 29.03 -3.79 -3.91
N LYS A 203 28.30 -4.62 -3.15
CA LYS A 203 27.87 -5.97 -3.58
C LYS A 203 26.99 -5.99 -4.85
N ASP A 204 26.04 -5.06 -4.98
CA ASP A 204 25.17 -4.93 -6.17
C ASP A 204 24.92 -3.42 -6.44
N PRO A 205 25.89 -2.72 -7.07
CA PRO A 205 25.81 -1.27 -7.21
C PRO A 205 24.69 -0.87 -8.18
N LEU A 206 24.42 -1.69 -9.21
CA LEU A 206 23.31 -1.48 -10.15
C LEU A 206 21.95 -1.72 -9.47
N GLY A 207 21.81 -2.81 -8.71
CA GLY A 207 20.61 -3.10 -7.93
C GLY A 207 20.29 -2.00 -6.91
N ASP A 208 21.31 -1.40 -6.28
CA ASP A 208 21.11 -0.29 -5.34
C ASP A 208 20.70 1.03 -6.02
N LEU A 209 21.24 1.35 -7.20
CA LEU A 209 20.79 2.51 -7.99
C LEU A 209 19.35 2.32 -8.46
N LEU A 210 19.02 1.18 -9.06
CA LEU A 210 17.66 0.88 -9.54
C LEU A 210 16.63 0.79 -8.41
N ALA A 211 17.01 0.25 -7.24
CA ALA A 211 16.12 0.22 -6.09
C ALA A 211 16.05 1.56 -5.34
N ARG A 212 17.01 2.48 -5.50
CA ARG A 212 16.81 3.89 -5.10
C ARG A 212 15.81 4.54 -6.03
N PHE A 213 16.01 4.41 -7.34
CA PHE A 213 15.10 4.93 -8.37
C PHE A 213 13.66 4.46 -8.14
N ALA A 214 13.46 3.16 -7.90
CA ALA A 214 12.14 2.58 -7.64
C ALA A 214 11.44 3.08 -6.37
N ARG A 215 12.20 3.55 -5.36
CA ARG A 215 11.63 4.14 -4.12
C ARG A 215 11.31 5.62 -4.24
N THR A 216 11.88 6.31 -5.22
CA THR A 216 11.73 7.76 -5.41
C THR A 216 10.81 8.12 -6.57
N HIS A 217 10.44 7.14 -7.39
CA HIS A 217 9.47 7.25 -8.47
C HIS A 217 8.24 6.39 -8.16
N GLY A 218 7.11 6.66 -8.82
CA GLY A 218 5.99 5.73 -8.86
C GLY A 218 6.27 4.58 -9.84
N PRO A 219 5.22 3.95 -10.42
CA PRO A 219 5.39 2.96 -11.47
C PRO A 219 6.21 3.47 -12.65
N PHE A 220 7.19 2.69 -13.09
CA PHE A 220 8.08 3.06 -14.20
C PHE A 220 8.37 1.87 -15.11
N THR A 221 8.62 2.15 -16.39
CA THR A 221 9.09 1.15 -17.35
C THR A 221 10.60 0.96 -17.25
N ALA A 222 11.10 -0.23 -17.56
CA ALA A 222 12.55 -0.47 -17.62
C ALA A 222 13.27 0.44 -18.63
N ALA A 223 12.58 0.86 -19.69
CA ALA A 223 13.08 1.84 -20.65
C ALA A 223 13.38 3.20 -19.99
N ARG A 224 12.48 3.72 -19.14
CA ARG A 224 12.68 5.00 -18.42
C ARG A 224 13.85 4.94 -17.44
N ALA A 225 14.01 3.83 -16.73
CA ALA A 225 15.15 3.62 -15.84
C ALA A 225 16.47 3.44 -16.62
N ALA A 226 16.44 2.75 -17.77
CA ALA A 226 17.58 2.58 -18.64
C ALA A 226 18.04 3.92 -19.24
N GLU A 227 17.11 4.74 -19.72
CA GLU A 227 17.37 6.09 -20.23
C GLU A 227 18.01 6.98 -19.15
N ARG A 228 17.46 7.00 -17.93
CA ARG A 228 18.00 7.81 -16.81
C ARG A 228 19.48 7.53 -16.53
N PHE A 229 19.88 6.27 -16.58
CA PHE A 229 21.23 5.85 -16.20
C PHE A 229 22.16 5.61 -17.42
N GLY A 230 21.67 5.74 -18.65
CA GLY A 230 22.43 5.46 -19.87
C GLY A 230 22.72 3.97 -20.08
N LEU A 231 21.85 3.10 -19.57
CA LEU A 231 22.00 1.64 -19.59
C LEU A 231 21.27 1.00 -20.78
N GLY A 232 21.67 -0.22 -21.15
CA GLY A 232 20.89 -1.05 -22.07
C GLY A 232 19.65 -1.62 -21.38
N THR A 233 18.48 -1.53 -22.04
CA THR A 233 17.18 -1.97 -21.48
C THR A 233 17.22 -3.40 -20.93
N ALA A 234 17.80 -4.34 -21.68
CA ALA A 234 17.93 -5.74 -21.24
C ALA A 234 18.77 -5.93 -19.96
N VAL A 235 19.76 -5.06 -19.71
CA VAL A 235 20.56 -5.09 -18.46
C VAL A 235 19.72 -4.56 -17.30
N THR A 236 18.96 -3.49 -17.54
CA THR A 236 18.02 -2.91 -16.57
C THR A 236 16.90 -3.90 -16.21
N ASP A 237 16.26 -4.54 -17.20
CA ASP A 237 15.25 -5.59 -16.98
C ASP A 237 15.82 -6.76 -16.17
N GLY A 238 17.00 -7.29 -16.56
CA GLY A 238 17.64 -8.37 -15.82
C GLY A 238 18.02 -8.01 -14.38
N ALA A 239 18.24 -6.73 -14.07
CA ALA A 239 18.45 -6.26 -12.70
C ALA A 239 17.14 -6.05 -11.94
N LEU A 240 16.10 -5.50 -12.57
CA LEU A 240 14.76 -5.34 -12.00
C LEU A 240 14.11 -6.70 -11.68
N GLN A 241 14.33 -7.73 -12.53
CA GLN A 241 13.92 -9.11 -12.26
C GLN A 241 14.58 -9.68 -11.00
N ARG A 242 15.89 -9.42 -10.76
CA ARG A 242 16.55 -9.83 -9.50
C ARG A 242 16.01 -9.08 -8.30
N LEU A 243 15.70 -7.79 -8.44
CA LEU A 243 15.07 -7.00 -7.38
C LEU A 243 13.65 -7.52 -7.06
N ALA A 244 12.89 -7.97 -8.06
CA ALA A 244 11.58 -8.57 -7.83
C ALA A 244 11.67 -9.97 -7.20
N ALA A 245 12.63 -10.80 -7.62
CA ALA A 245 12.92 -12.08 -6.98
C ALA A 245 13.36 -11.94 -5.50
N SER A 246 13.80 -10.75 -5.08
CA SER A 246 14.10 -10.41 -3.68
C SER A 246 12.97 -9.64 -2.97
N GLY A 247 11.81 -9.47 -3.61
CA GLY A 247 10.65 -8.77 -3.05
C GLY A 247 10.82 -7.25 -2.87
N ARG A 248 11.87 -6.64 -3.44
CA ARG A 248 12.10 -5.18 -3.38
C ARG A 248 11.22 -4.43 -4.37
N THR A 249 11.12 -4.94 -5.59
CA THR A 249 10.23 -4.40 -6.64
C THR A 249 9.10 -5.39 -6.94
N VAL A 250 8.00 -4.87 -7.48
CA VAL A 250 6.86 -5.65 -7.98
C VAL A 250 6.69 -5.30 -9.46
N GLN A 251 6.43 -6.32 -10.26
CA GLN A 251 6.19 -6.23 -11.69
C GLN A 251 4.67 -6.29 -11.96
N GLY A 252 4.16 -5.46 -12.88
CA GLY A 252 2.73 -5.43 -13.20
C GLY A 252 2.35 -4.30 -14.16
N GLU A 253 1.05 -4.04 -14.28
CA GLU A 253 0.48 -2.87 -14.95
C GLU A 253 -0.15 -2.00 -13.86
N PHE A 254 0.34 -0.78 -13.64
CA PHE A 254 -0.08 0.07 -12.52
C PHE A 254 -0.61 1.44 -12.99
N HIS A 255 -0.06 2.00 -14.06
CA HIS A 255 -0.50 3.28 -14.60
C HIS A 255 -1.71 3.08 -15.54
N PRO A 256 -2.83 3.80 -15.36
CA PRO A 256 -4.06 3.58 -16.15
C PRO A 256 -3.92 3.94 -17.64
N ALA A 257 -2.92 4.76 -18.00
CA ALA A 257 -2.53 5.06 -19.38
C ALA A 257 -1.20 4.40 -19.80
N GLY A 258 -0.62 3.53 -18.96
CA GLY A 258 0.60 2.80 -19.25
C GLY A 258 0.36 1.70 -20.30
N ILE A 259 1.34 1.46 -21.18
CA ILE A 259 1.32 0.35 -22.13
C ILE A 259 2.52 -0.54 -21.85
N GLY A 260 2.24 -1.78 -21.47
CA GLY A 260 3.25 -2.79 -21.20
C GLY A 260 3.71 -2.84 -19.75
N GLN A 261 4.83 -3.52 -19.54
CA GLN A 261 5.23 -3.99 -18.21
C GLN A 261 5.96 -2.92 -17.40
N GLU A 262 5.42 -2.63 -16.22
CA GLU A 262 5.92 -1.64 -15.28
C GLU A 262 6.50 -2.28 -14.02
N TRP A 263 7.31 -1.50 -13.33
CA TRP A 263 7.99 -1.84 -12.10
C TRP A 263 7.68 -0.78 -11.05
N CYS A 264 7.46 -1.20 -9.80
CA CYS A 264 7.23 -0.30 -8.66
C CYS A 264 7.90 -0.87 -7.40
N ASP A 265 8.43 -0.05 -6.50
CA ASP A 265 8.93 -0.55 -5.21
C ASP A 265 7.77 -1.06 -4.33
N ALA A 266 7.99 -2.18 -3.64
CA ALA A 266 6.95 -2.84 -2.85
C ALA A 266 6.42 -1.97 -1.69
N THR A 267 7.23 -1.06 -1.14
CA THR A 267 6.81 -0.08 -0.11
C THR A 267 5.99 1.06 -0.71
N VAL A 268 6.39 1.56 -1.89
CA VAL A 268 5.67 2.61 -2.64
C VAL A 268 4.30 2.11 -3.06
N LEU A 269 4.23 0.91 -3.66
CA LEU A 269 2.97 0.28 -4.07
C LEU A 269 2.01 0.06 -2.87
N ARG A 270 2.53 -0.36 -1.70
CA ARG A 270 1.71 -0.48 -0.47
C ARG A 270 1.19 0.88 0.01
N ARG A 271 1.99 1.94 -0.09
CA ARG A 271 1.59 3.31 0.28
C ARG A 271 0.51 3.85 -0.66
N LEU A 272 0.69 3.65 -1.97
CA LEU A 272 -0.25 4.03 -3.02
C LEU A 272 -1.61 3.35 -2.80
N ARG A 273 -1.64 2.00 -2.76
CA ARG A 273 -2.86 1.21 -2.49
C ARG A 273 -3.62 1.69 -1.26
N ARG A 274 -2.90 1.98 -0.16
CA ARG A 274 -3.53 2.45 1.10
C ARG A 274 -4.20 3.81 0.94
N ARG A 275 -3.60 4.73 0.15
CA ARG A 275 -4.17 6.06 -0.10
C ARG A 275 -5.35 5.99 -1.08
N SER A 276 -5.24 5.27 -2.19
CA SER A 276 -6.34 5.12 -3.15
C SER A 276 -7.56 4.45 -2.51
N LEU A 277 -7.36 3.43 -1.66
CA LEU A 277 -8.44 2.83 -0.85
C LEU A 277 -9.00 3.77 0.22
N ALA A 278 -8.26 4.79 0.67
CA ALA A 278 -8.78 5.79 1.60
C ALA A 278 -9.65 6.83 0.85
N ALA A 279 -9.21 7.29 -0.32
CA ALA A 279 -9.99 8.18 -1.19
C ALA A 279 -11.35 7.54 -1.58
N LEU A 280 -11.33 6.32 -2.13
CA LEU A 280 -12.54 5.56 -2.46
C LEU A 280 -13.48 5.33 -1.27
N ARG A 281 -12.96 5.30 -0.04
CA ARG A 281 -13.78 5.20 1.19
C ARG A 281 -14.39 6.53 1.61
N GLN A 282 -13.75 7.67 1.30
CA GLN A 282 -14.30 9.00 1.54
C GLN A 282 -15.41 9.33 0.53
N GLU A 283 -15.28 8.88 -0.72
CA GLU A 283 -16.39 8.96 -1.71
C GLU A 283 -17.63 8.14 -1.31
N LEU A 284 -17.42 7.09 -0.50
CA LEU A 284 -18.46 6.20 0.03
C LEU A 284 -18.86 6.53 1.48
N GLU A 285 -18.50 7.70 2.00
CA GLU A 285 -18.85 8.10 3.37
C GLU A 285 -20.39 8.27 3.50
N PRO A 286 -21.03 7.71 4.55
CA PRO A 286 -22.48 7.61 4.59
C PRO A 286 -23.16 8.97 4.61
N VAL A 287 -24.01 9.19 3.61
CA VAL A 287 -24.88 10.37 3.49
C VAL A 287 -25.68 10.58 4.78
N GLU A 288 -25.63 11.80 5.33
CA GLU A 288 -26.43 12.23 6.48
C GLU A 288 -27.89 11.76 6.36
N PRO A 289 -28.52 11.21 7.42
CA PRO A 289 -29.87 10.62 7.33
C PRO A 289 -30.93 11.57 6.75
N ALA A 290 -30.74 12.88 6.90
CA ALA A 290 -31.59 13.92 6.31
C ALA A 290 -31.57 13.93 4.77
N ALA A 291 -30.43 13.64 4.14
CA ALA A 291 -30.31 13.57 2.68
C ALA A 291 -30.67 12.18 2.13
N LEU A 292 -30.50 11.11 2.92
CA LEU A 292 -31.11 9.80 2.61
C LEU A 292 -32.64 9.91 2.56
N ALA A 293 -33.26 10.67 3.47
CA ALA A 293 -34.71 10.86 3.52
C ALA A 293 -35.28 11.55 2.26
N SER A 294 -34.51 12.38 1.56
CA SER A 294 -34.94 12.99 0.28
C SER A 294 -34.87 12.04 -0.92
N PHE A 295 -34.16 10.90 -0.81
CA PHE A 295 -34.09 9.87 -1.86
C PHE A 295 -35.06 8.71 -1.63
N LEU A 296 -35.75 8.65 -0.49
CA LEU A 296 -36.84 7.70 -0.28
C LEU A 296 -38.06 8.11 -1.14
N PRO A 297 -38.56 7.25 -2.05
CA PRO A 297 -39.78 7.56 -2.78
C PRO A 297 -40.95 7.67 -1.78
N SER A 298 -41.64 8.80 -1.80
CA SER A 298 -42.77 9.12 -0.92
C SER A 298 -44.03 8.33 -1.30
N GLY A 299 -43.99 7.01 -1.08
CA GLY A 299 -45.02 6.06 -1.49
C GLY A 299 -45.33 5.00 -0.43
N SER A 300 -46.60 4.96 -0.03
CA SER A 300 -47.29 3.85 0.66
C SER A 300 -46.95 3.53 2.13
N THR A 301 -47.16 4.50 3.03
CA THR A 301 -47.70 4.14 4.37
C THR A 301 -49.22 3.99 4.25
N SER A 302 -49.69 2.82 3.82
CA SER A 302 -51.11 2.46 3.98
C SER A 302 -51.36 2.04 5.43
N ALA A 303 -51.77 3.01 6.27
CA ALA A 303 -52.11 2.74 7.66
C ALA A 303 -53.39 1.88 7.75
N PRO A 304 -53.44 0.82 8.59
CA PRO A 304 -54.67 0.09 8.84
C PRO A 304 -55.62 0.92 9.73
N THR A 305 -56.88 1.01 9.31
CA THR A 305 -57.93 1.76 10.01
C THR A 305 -58.21 1.19 11.41
N ALA A 306 -57.93 1.96 12.45
CA ALA A 306 -58.41 1.70 13.82
C ALA A 306 -59.41 2.78 14.24
N CYS A 307 -60.61 2.36 14.62
CA CYS A 307 -61.74 3.24 14.94
C CYS A 307 -61.70 3.69 16.42
N GLY A 308 -62.01 4.95 16.70
CA GLY A 308 -62.12 5.51 18.05
C GLY A 308 -63.09 6.70 18.08
N PRO A 309 -64.08 6.75 19.00
CA PRO A 309 -65.19 7.69 18.90
C PRO A 309 -64.99 9.01 19.69
N SER A 310 -65.47 10.10 19.06
CA SER A 310 -66.09 11.31 19.63
C SER A 310 -65.59 11.92 20.96
N THR A 311 -64.99 13.11 20.88
CA THR A 311 -65.34 14.40 21.56
C THR A 311 -64.06 15.26 21.67
N GLY A 312 -64.01 16.58 21.39
CA GLY A 312 -65.02 17.48 20.84
C GLY A 312 -65.41 18.60 21.80
N TRP A 313 -64.60 19.67 21.92
CA TRP A 313 -64.95 21.11 22.06
C TRP A 313 -63.68 21.99 22.31
N PRO A 314 -63.71 23.35 22.18
CA PRO A 314 -62.68 24.02 21.36
C PRO A 314 -61.98 25.29 21.92
N ALA A 315 -60.95 25.76 21.17
CA ALA A 315 -60.52 27.17 21.00
C ALA A 315 -59.92 27.88 22.26
N PRO A 316 -59.42 29.16 22.20
CA PRO A 316 -59.35 30.11 21.07
C PRO A 316 -58.04 30.95 20.90
N SER A 317 -57.98 31.73 19.81
CA SER A 317 -57.14 32.96 19.62
C SER A 317 -55.61 32.76 19.59
N ASN A 318 -54.72 33.61 19.05
CA ASN A 318 -54.76 34.85 18.24
C ASN A 318 -53.37 35.00 17.55
N SER A 319 -53.02 35.95 16.67
CA SER A 319 -53.73 37.07 16.01
C SER A 319 -52.98 37.53 14.74
N SER A 320 -53.70 37.75 13.63
CA SER A 320 -53.50 38.78 12.58
C SER A 320 -52.11 39.21 12.05
N ARG A 321 -52.02 39.25 10.70
CA ARG A 321 -51.25 40.18 9.83
C ARG A 321 -49.71 39.97 9.82
N GLU A 322 -49.00 40.22 8.73
CA GLU A 322 -49.30 41.08 7.57
C GLU A 322 -48.71 40.53 6.25
N ARG A 323 -49.34 40.84 5.10
CA ARG A 323 -48.72 40.86 3.77
C ARG A 323 -48.85 42.31 3.25
N PRO A 324 -47.95 42.77 2.37
CA PRO A 324 -48.28 42.71 0.94
C PRO A 324 -47.11 42.31 0.01
N SER A 325 -47.46 41.71 -1.13
CA SER A 325 -46.60 41.52 -2.31
C SER A 325 -46.39 42.85 -3.07
N PRO A 326 -45.51 42.96 -4.09
CA PRO A 326 -45.82 42.41 -5.42
C PRO A 326 -44.65 41.78 -6.24
N HIS A 327 -45.07 40.99 -7.22
CA HIS A 327 -44.40 40.39 -8.40
C HIS A 327 -43.77 41.39 -9.41
N PRO A 328 -43.19 40.97 -10.57
CA PRO A 328 -42.47 39.73 -10.96
C PRO A 328 -41.17 40.07 -11.75
N PRO A 329 -40.84 39.40 -12.88
CA PRO A 329 -39.99 38.23 -13.06
C PRO A 329 -38.58 38.59 -13.60
N TRP A 330 -37.78 37.62 -14.06
CA TRP A 330 -37.34 37.43 -15.46
C TRP A 330 -36.33 36.27 -15.52
N ARG A 331 -36.27 35.57 -16.66
CA ARG A 331 -35.31 34.48 -16.93
C ARG A 331 -33.94 35.04 -17.30
N SER A 332 -32.88 34.28 -16.98
CA SER A 332 -31.86 33.79 -17.92
C SER A 332 -31.39 32.44 -17.44
#